data_AF-A0A7C5BY92-F1
#
_entry.id   AF-A0A7C5BY92-F1
#
_cell.length_a   1.000
_cell.length_b   1.000
_cell.length_c   1.000
_cell.angle_alpha   90.00
_cell.angle_beta   90.00
_cell.angle_gamma   90.00
#
_symmetry.space_group_name_H-M   'P 1'
#
loop_
_entity.id
_entity.type
_entity.pdbx_description
1 polymer ?
#
loop_
_entity_poly.entity_id
_entity_poly.type
_entity_poly.pdbx_seq_one_letter_code
_entity_poly.pdbx_strand_id
1 'polypeptide(L)'
;MFLPKMLRISRNRSWIVTCVALVIGLWVVLNYAAENPSTEASKPGRIIFPPASAKVPAGKVVIIGEDCGRPVVVDRSSRLWEYSRHGIGAFEIELKPGKHLLRIGGTQHEITVVEESGATSNENSSDNPKGTTEGSNSASDQDDLVRWHPMKPMAESCEACHRMSDMPAGGVWPRVPTPDPCLSCHGPVQLEAIHAHPMEHLHHCQDCHHMHAAPYKHLLTKPIRELCSTCHQS
;
A
#
# COMPACT_ATOMS: atom_id res chain seq x y z
N MET A 1 -27.35 -51.97 -67.52
CA MET A 1 -27.33 -50.53 -67.19
C MET A 1 -27.11 -50.44 -65.69
N PHE A 2 -25.94 -49.92 -65.29
CA PHE A 2 -25.31 -50.12 -63.98
C PHE A 2 -25.94 -49.28 -62.86
N LEU A 3 -26.24 -49.90 -61.71
CA LEU A 3 -26.57 -49.25 -60.44
C LEU A 3 -25.35 -48.48 -59.90
N PRO A 4 -25.49 -47.24 -59.38
CA PRO A 4 -24.39 -46.56 -58.72
C PRO A 4 -24.16 -47.12 -57.31
N LYS A 5 -22.88 -47.34 -57.00
CA LYS A 5 -22.36 -47.77 -55.69
C LYS A 5 -22.81 -46.81 -54.58
N MET A 6 -23.48 -47.36 -53.57
CA MET A 6 -23.71 -46.64 -52.31
C MET A 6 -22.38 -46.36 -51.61
N LEU A 7 -22.08 -45.09 -51.39
CA LEU A 7 -20.97 -44.61 -50.58
C LEU A 7 -21.18 -45.07 -49.14
N ARG A 8 -20.41 -46.07 -48.71
CA ARG A 8 -20.42 -46.59 -47.34
C ARG A 8 -19.67 -45.58 -46.45
N ILE A 9 -20.40 -44.63 -45.86
CA ILE A 9 -19.86 -43.72 -44.85
C ILE A 9 -19.46 -44.58 -43.63
N SER A 10 -18.16 -44.83 -43.51
CA SER A 10 -17.55 -45.43 -42.33
C SER A 10 -17.77 -44.46 -41.16
N ARG A 11 -18.69 -44.82 -40.26
CA ARG A 11 -19.01 -44.10 -39.04
C ARG A 11 -17.85 -44.30 -38.06
N ASN A 12 -16.76 -43.58 -38.28
CA ASN A 12 -15.53 -43.69 -37.53
C ASN A 12 -15.74 -43.09 -36.13
N ARG A 13 -16.23 -43.93 -35.21
CA ARG A 13 -16.61 -43.59 -33.83
C ARG A 13 -15.51 -42.84 -33.07
N SER A 14 -14.25 -43.06 -33.46
CA SER A 14 -13.07 -42.40 -32.91
C SER A 14 -13.06 -40.87 -33.15
N TRP A 15 -13.48 -40.38 -34.33
CA TRP A 15 -13.47 -38.93 -34.61
C TRP A 15 -14.51 -38.16 -33.79
N ILE A 16 -15.67 -38.77 -33.56
CA ILE A 16 -16.74 -38.17 -32.74
C ILE A 16 -16.29 -38.08 -31.27
N VAL A 17 -15.63 -39.12 -30.75
CA VAL A 17 -15.13 -39.13 -29.37
C VAL A 17 -14.04 -38.08 -29.17
N THR A 18 -13.13 -37.90 -30.14
CA THR A 18 -12.09 -36.88 -30.07
C THR A 18 -12.65 -35.46 -30.14
N CYS A 19 -13.63 -35.19 -31.02
CA CYS A 19 -14.28 -33.89 -31.09
C CYS A 19 -15.06 -33.55 -29.81
N VAL A 20 -15.78 -34.52 -29.23
CA VAL A 20 -16.53 -34.32 -27.97
C VAL A 20 -15.57 -34.04 -26.81
N ALA A 21 -14.43 -34.75 -26.72
CA ALA A 21 -13.43 -34.50 -25.69
C ALA A 21 -12.79 -33.10 -25.80
N LEU A 22 -12.53 -32.61 -27.01
CA LEU A 22 -12.00 -31.26 -27.25
C LEU A 22 -13.02 -30.17 -26.89
N VAL A 23 -14.30 -30.36 -27.24
CA VAL A 23 -15.36 -29.41 -26.88
C VAL A 23 -15.56 -29.37 -25.37
N ILE A 24 -15.60 -30.53 -24.69
CA ILE A 24 -15.69 -30.57 -23.22
C ILE A 24 -14.46 -29.94 -22.57
N GLY A 25 -13.25 -30.24 -23.06
CA GLY A 25 -12.01 -29.64 -22.55
C GLY A 25 -11.99 -28.12 -22.71
N LEU A 26 -12.40 -27.60 -23.87
CA LEU A 26 -12.51 -26.17 -24.11
C LEU A 26 -13.61 -25.52 -23.24
N TRP A 27 -14.74 -26.20 -23.05
CA TRP A 27 -15.82 -25.72 -22.18
C TRP A 27 -15.42 -25.69 -20.70
N VAL A 28 -14.63 -26.67 -20.24
CA VAL A 28 -14.04 -26.70 -18.89
C VAL A 28 -13.02 -25.58 -18.72
N VAL A 29 -12.13 -25.36 -19.69
CA VAL A 29 -11.14 -24.26 -19.63
C VAL A 29 -11.83 -22.89 -19.66
N LEU A 30 -12.87 -22.72 -20.48
CA LEU A 30 -13.63 -21.47 -20.56
C LEU A 30 -14.46 -21.21 -19.30
N ASN A 31 -15.11 -22.22 -18.71
CA ASN A 31 -15.79 -22.06 -17.43
C ASN A 31 -14.80 -21.81 -16.29
N TYR A 32 -13.68 -22.52 -16.27
CA TYR A 32 -12.63 -22.29 -15.28
C TYR A 32 -12.08 -20.86 -15.36
N ALA A 33 -11.90 -20.31 -16.56
CA ALA A 33 -11.50 -18.92 -16.76
C ALA A 33 -12.61 -17.90 -16.42
N ALA A 34 -13.89 -18.26 -16.61
CA ALA A 34 -15.02 -17.41 -16.24
C ALA A 34 -15.26 -17.37 -14.71
N GLU A 35 -14.97 -18.48 -14.02
CA GLU A 35 -15.03 -18.58 -12.55
C GLU A 35 -13.76 -18.00 -11.88
N ASN A 36 -12.64 -17.96 -12.61
CA ASN A 36 -11.38 -17.40 -12.16
C ASN A 36 -10.90 -16.31 -13.13
N PRO A 37 -11.61 -15.16 -13.23
CA PRO A 37 -11.08 -14.03 -13.98
C PRO A 37 -9.73 -13.70 -13.37
N SER A 38 -8.67 -13.75 -14.18
CA SER A 38 -7.35 -13.26 -13.81
C SER A 38 -7.55 -11.92 -13.12
N THR A 39 -7.30 -11.89 -11.81
CA THR A 39 -7.57 -10.74 -10.95
C THR A 39 -6.90 -9.54 -11.59
N GLU A 40 -7.67 -8.64 -12.17
CA GLU A 40 -7.23 -7.29 -12.42
C GLU A 40 -6.77 -6.80 -11.06
N ALA A 41 -5.44 -6.69 -10.87
CA ALA A 41 -4.86 -6.48 -9.56
C ALA A 41 -5.41 -5.17 -9.01
N SER A 42 -6.40 -5.25 -8.12
CA SER A 42 -7.02 -4.08 -7.53
C SER A 42 -5.91 -3.22 -6.94
N LYS A 43 -5.93 -1.91 -7.20
CA LYS A 43 -4.92 -0.99 -6.66
C LYS A 43 -4.73 -1.28 -5.16
N PRO A 44 -3.48 -1.41 -4.69
CA PRO A 44 -3.21 -1.69 -3.29
C PRO A 44 -3.84 -0.60 -2.43
N GLY A 45 -4.48 -0.99 -1.32
CA GLY A 45 -4.92 -0.04 -0.32
C GLY A 45 -3.74 0.80 0.18
N ARG A 46 -4.01 2.07 0.45
CA ARG A 46 -2.99 3.00 0.97
C ARG A 46 -2.69 2.65 2.42
N ILE A 47 -1.44 2.30 2.72
CA ILE A 47 -1.04 1.91 4.07
C ILE A 47 -0.83 3.16 4.92
N ILE A 48 -1.58 3.25 6.02
CA ILE A 48 -1.43 4.33 6.99
C ILE A 48 -1.32 3.78 8.40
N PHE A 49 -0.45 4.40 9.18
CA PHE A 49 -0.51 4.33 10.64
C PHE A 49 -1.26 5.59 11.09
N PRO A 50 -2.53 5.47 11.49
CA PRO A 50 -3.39 6.63 11.66
C PRO A 50 -2.82 7.52 12.79
N PRO A 51 -2.49 8.79 12.52
CA PRO A 51 -2.19 9.75 13.58
C PRO A 51 -3.47 10.06 14.38
N ALA A 52 -3.39 10.94 15.39
CA ALA A 52 -4.57 11.38 16.13
C ALA A 52 -5.64 12.00 15.21
N SER A 53 -5.22 12.72 14.16
CA SER A 53 -6.09 13.23 13.11
C SER A 53 -5.38 13.26 11.75
N ALA A 54 -6.05 12.85 10.68
CA ALA A 54 -5.52 12.86 9.31
C ALA A 54 -6.60 13.17 8.28
N LYS A 55 -6.25 13.84 7.17
CA LYS A 55 -7.05 13.79 5.95
C LYS A 55 -6.50 12.73 5.01
N VAL A 56 -7.36 11.92 4.41
CA VAL A 56 -6.98 10.88 3.44
C VAL A 56 -7.93 10.90 2.23
N PRO A 57 -7.49 10.49 1.03
CA PRO A 57 -8.40 10.37 -0.10
C PRO A 57 -9.34 9.17 0.05
N ALA A 58 -10.53 9.28 -0.55
CA ALA A 58 -11.51 8.21 -0.63
C ALA A 58 -10.96 6.96 -1.33
N GLY A 59 -11.40 5.79 -0.89
CA GLY A 59 -11.00 4.49 -1.43
C GLY A 59 -10.39 3.55 -0.38
N LYS A 60 -9.64 2.55 -0.86
CA LYS A 60 -9.02 1.52 -0.02
C LYS A 60 -7.87 2.08 0.80
N VAL A 61 -7.92 1.82 2.10
CA VAL A 61 -6.92 2.20 3.08
C VAL A 61 -6.60 0.97 3.93
N VAL A 62 -5.32 0.69 4.12
CA VAL A 62 -4.84 -0.33 5.04
C VAL A 62 -4.49 0.38 6.35
N ILE A 63 -5.23 0.07 7.40
CA ILE A 63 -5.00 0.62 8.73
C ILE A 63 -4.07 -0.31 9.49
N ILE A 64 -2.93 0.22 9.94
CA ILE A 64 -2.02 -0.48 10.85
C ILE A 64 -2.23 0.04 12.27
N GLY A 65 -2.17 -0.85 13.26
CA GLY A 65 -2.19 -0.44 14.65
C GLY A 65 -1.46 -1.39 15.60
N GLU A 66 -1.08 -0.82 16.73
CA GLU A 66 -0.55 -1.53 17.89
C GLU A 66 -1.72 -1.99 18.78
N ASP A 67 -1.59 -3.13 19.46
CA ASP A 67 -2.64 -3.78 20.29
C ASP A 67 -3.68 -4.60 19.49
N CYS A 68 -3.17 -5.55 18.69
CA CYS A 68 -4.01 -6.46 17.89
C CYS A 68 -4.85 -7.48 18.69
N GLY A 69 -4.81 -7.43 20.03
CA GLY A 69 -5.62 -8.29 20.91
C GLY A 69 -7.07 -7.83 21.08
N ARG A 70 -7.41 -6.64 20.59
CA ARG A 70 -8.77 -6.07 20.64
C ARG A 70 -9.28 -5.71 19.26
N PRO A 71 -10.58 -5.88 18.98
CA PRO A 71 -11.17 -5.39 17.74
C PRO A 71 -11.05 -3.87 17.61
N VAL A 72 -10.82 -3.39 16.39
CA VAL A 72 -10.85 -1.97 16.07
C VAL A 72 -12.30 -1.55 15.92
N VAL A 73 -12.67 -0.42 16.50
CA VAL A 73 -13.98 0.18 16.24
C VAL A 73 -13.82 1.25 15.17
N VAL A 74 -14.51 1.10 14.05
CA VAL A 74 -14.62 2.13 13.02
C VAL A 74 -16.03 2.68 13.06
N ASP A 75 -16.15 3.94 13.45
CA ASP A 75 -17.38 4.64 13.79
C ASP A 75 -18.16 3.93 14.89
N ARG A 76 -19.10 3.06 14.50
CA ARG A 76 -19.94 2.25 15.41
C ARG A 76 -19.80 0.75 15.16
N SER A 77 -18.96 0.35 14.22
CA SER A 77 -18.79 -1.03 13.77
C SER A 77 -17.48 -1.60 14.28
N SER A 78 -17.55 -2.76 14.91
CA SER A 78 -16.36 -3.52 15.30
C SER A 78 -15.77 -4.25 14.09
N ARG A 79 -14.44 -4.24 13.97
CA ARG A 79 -13.65 -4.91 12.93
C ARG A 79 -12.57 -5.74 13.62
N LEU A 80 -12.40 -6.98 13.16
CA LEU A 80 -11.26 -7.80 13.53
C LEU A 80 -10.07 -7.46 12.63
N TRP A 81 -8.87 -7.69 13.15
CA TRP A 81 -7.64 -7.59 12.38
C TRP A 81 -7.61 -8.72 11.34
N GLU A 82 -7.35 -8.38 10.07
CA GLU A 82 -7.19 -9.36 8.99
C GLU A 82 -5.80 -10.01 9.05
N TYR A 83 -4.81 -9.21 9.42
CA TYR A 83 -3.46 -9.63 9.75
C TYR A 83 -3.18 -9.27 11.21
N SER A 84 -2.62 -10.21 11.97
CA SER A 84 -2.19 -9.96 13.34
C SER A 84 -0.96 -10.80 13.65
N ARG A 85 0.18 -10.14 13.90
CA ARG A 85 1.42 -10.80 14.27
C ARG A 85 2.25 -9.92 15.19
N HIS A 86 2.81 -10.52 16.23
CA HIS A 86 3.74 -9.84 17.15
C HIS A 86 3.22 -8.48 17.65
N GLY A 87 1.94 -8.35 17.99
CA GLY A 87 1.38 -7.11 18.55
C GLY A 87 0.96 -6.04 17.54
N ILE A 88 1.24 -6.23 16.24
CA ILE A 88 0.76 -5.36 15.16
C ILE A 88 -0.39 -6.04 14.43
N GLY A 89 -1.43 -5.26 14.22
CA GLY A 89 -2.55 -5.63 13.39
C GLY A 89 -2.61 -4.78 12.12
N ALA A 90 -3.12 -5.37 11.05
CA ALA A 90 -3.54 -4.62 9.87
C ALA A 90 -4.89 -5.13 9.34
N PHE A 91 -5.68 -4.24 8.75
CA PHE A 91 -6.86 -4.59 7.97
C PHE A 91 -7.08 -3.58 6.85
N GLU A 92 -7.61 -4.03 5.73
CA GLU A 92 -8.04 -3.15 4.64
C GLU A 92 -9.49 -2.69 4.87
N ILE A 93 -9.75 -1.41 4.63
CA ILE A 93 -11.09 -0.84 4.66
C ILE A 93 -11.26 0.17 3.53
N GLU A 94 -12.43 0.14 2.91
CA GLU A 94 -12.83 1.19 1.98
C GLU A 94 -13.59 2.26 2.75
N LEU A 95 -13.00 3.46 2.84
CA LEU A 95 -13.61 4.60 3.50
C LEU A 95 -14.24 5.54 2.47
N LYS A 96 -15.47 5.97 2.76
CA LYS A 96 -16.21 6.93 1.93
C LYS A 96 -15.88 8.36 2.36
N PRO A 97 -16.09 9.37 1.50
CA PRO A 97 -15.94 10.76 1.87
C PRO A 97 -16.72 11.12 3.14
N GLY A 98 -16.07 11.83 4.07
CA GLY A 98 -16.63 12.17 5.37
C GLY A 98 -15.69 11.94 6.54
N LYS A 99 -16.15 12.23 7.76
CA LYS A 99 -15.39 11.98 8.98
C LYS A 99 -15.63 10.57 9.49
N HIS A 100 -14.55 9.88 9.82
CA HIS A 100 -14.55 8.56 10.43
C HIS A 100 -13.77 8.58 11.74
N LEU A 101 -14.30 7.90 12.76
CA LEU A 101 -13.66 7.74 14.06
C LEU A 101 -13.15 6.31 14.19
N LEU A 102 -11.84 6.14 14.29
CA LEU A 102 -11.22 4.84 14.51
C LEU A 102 -10.76 4.77 15.96
N ARG A 103 -11.10 3.67 16.64
CA ARG A 103 -10.60 3.38 17.98
C ARG A 103 -9.76 2.12 17.92
N ILE A 104 -8.45 2.31 18.07
CA ILE A 104 -7.42 1.27 17.99
C ILE A 104 -6.78 1.18 19.37
N GLY A 105 -6.89 0.02 20.02
CA GLY A 105 -6.49 -0.13 21.42
C GLY A 105 -7.21 0.87 22.34
N GLY A 106 -6.43 1.74 23.00
CA GLY A 106 -6.92 2.81 23.88
C GLY A 106 -7.02 4.19 23.22
N THR A 107 -6.61 4.32 21.95
CA THR A 107 -6.47 5.62 21.28
C THR A 107 -7.61 5.83 20.28
N GLN A 108 -8.12 7.05 20.22
CA GLN A 108 -9.08 7.49 19.20
C GLN A 108 -8.35 8.29 18.13
N HIS A 109 -8.67 8.00 16.87
CA HIS A 109 -8.11 8.61 15.68
C HIS A 109 -9.25 9.17 14.82
N GLU A 110 -9.15 10.42 14.38
CA GLU A 110 -10.10 11.04 13.47
C GLU A 110 -9.54 11.04 12.04
N ILE A 111 -10.20 10.32 11.13
CA ILE A 111 -9.84 10.30 9.71
C ILE A 111 -10.90 11.05 8.92
N THR A 112 -10.50 12.15 8.28
CA THR A 112 -11.35 12.88 7.35
C THR A 112 -11.04 12.44 5.93
N VAL A 113 -12.01 11.79 5.29
CA VAL A 113 -11.87 11.28 3.93
C VAL A 113 -12.36 12.34 2.94
N VAL A 114 -11.49 12.72 2.01
CA VAL A 114 -11.77 13.70 0.96
C VAL A 114 -11.91 13.03 -0.40
N GLU A 115 -12.63 13.66 -1.33
CA GLU A 115 -12.79 13.15 -2.70
C GLU A 115 -11.43 13.02 -3.41
N GLU A 116 -11.25 11.94 -4.19
CA GLU A 116 -9.98 11.60 -4.85
C GLU A 116 -9.55 12.67 -5.88
N SER A 117 -10.51 13.42 -6.44
CA SER A 117 -10.26 14.50 -7.41
C SER A 117 -9.53 15.73 -6.84
N GLY A 118 -9.49 15.86 -5.51
CA GLY A 118 -8.66 16.86 -4.80
C GLY A 118 -7.31 16.30 -4.35
N ALA A 119 -7.07 15.00 -4.52
CA ALA A 119 -5.91 14.28 -4.01
C ALA A 119 -5.06 13.64 -5.12
N THR A 120 -5.08 14.23 -6.32
CA THR A 120 -4.26 13.79 -7.44
C THR A 120 -2.79 13.90 -7.07
N SER A 121 -2.11 12.75 -7.14
CA SER A 121 -0.68 12.49 -7.01
C SER A 121 0.19 13.74 -6.84
N ASN A 122 0.54 13.99 -5.58
CA ASN A 122 1.44 15.02 -5.09
C ASN A 122 2.90 14.81 -5.54
N GLU A 123 3.12 14.03 -6.60
CA GLU A 123 4.42 13.65 -7.16
C GLU A 123 5.07 14.83 -7.91
N ASN A 124 4.28 15.82 -8.37
CA ASN A 124 4.75 16.93 -9.18
C ASN A 124 4.46 18.33 -8.60
N SER A 125 4.32 18.46 -7.29
CA SER A 125 4.47 19.78 -6.65
C SER A 125 5.96 20.14 -6.66
N SER A 126 6.42 20.70 -7.77
CA SER A 126 7.73 21.33 -7.89
C SER A 126 7.86 22.35 -6.76
N ASP A 127 8.88 22.20 -5.91
CA ASP A 127 9.42 23.37 -5.23
C ASP A 127 10.02 24.21 -6.35
N ASN A 128 9.24 25.12 -6.91
CA ASN A 128 9.79 26.09 -7.85
C ASN A 128 10.38 27.22 -7.01
N PRO A 129 11.71 27.38 -6.96
CA PRO A 129 12.31 28.56 -6.37
C PRO A 129 12.23 29.68 -7.41
N LYS A 130 11.02 30.15 -7.70
CA LYS A 130 10.84 31.40 -8.45
C LYS A 130 9.78 32.24 -7.75
N GLY A 131 10.26 33.00 -6.79
CA GLY A 131 9.49 33.98 -6.05
C GLY A 131 10.34 34.47 -4.90
N THR A 132 11.12 35.51 -5.16
CA THR A 132 11.88 36.27 -4.18
C THR A 132 10.95 36.81 -3.10
N THR A 133 10.76 36.08 -2.01
CA THR A 133 10.47 36.65 -0.69
C THR A 133 10.96 35.67 0.36
N GLU A 134 11.73 36.20 1.28
CA GLU A 134 12.33 35.52 2.42
C GLU A 134 11.33 34.63 3.16
N GLY A 135 11.72 33.37 3.40
CA GLY A 135 11.19 32.53 4.48
C GLY A 135 9.67 32.37 4.57
N SER A 136 9.09 31.46 3.77
CA SER A 136 7.82 30.83 4.12
C SER A 136 8.03 29.32 4.33
N ASN A 137 8.69 28.98 5.44
CA ASN A 137 8.50 27.68 6.10
C ASN A 137 7.25 27.73 6.98
N SER A 138 6.15 28.25 6.42
CA SER A 138 4.92 28.44 7.18
C SER A 138 4.16 27.12 7.20
N ALA A 139 3.80 26.67 8.40
CA ALA A 139 2.89 25.55 8.65
C ALA A 139 1.48 25.72 8.04
N SER A 140 1.25 26.79 7.25
CA SER A 140 -0.05 27.20 6.72
C SER A 140 -0.39 26.68 5.33
N ASP A 141 0.58 26.15 4.58
CA ASP A 141 0.35 25.59 3.22
C ASP A 141 0.29 24.05 3.25
N GLN A 142 0.23 23.46 4.44
CA GLN A 142 0.03 22.03 4.64
C GLN A 142 -1.45 21.72 4.42
N ASP A 143 -1.78 21.24 3.21
CA ASP A 143 -2.97 20.42 3.09
C ASP A 143 -2.78 19.24 4.04
N ASP A 144 -3.61 19.11 5.09
CA ASP A 144 -3.53 18.03 6.11
C ASP A 144 -3.71 16.61 5.53
N LEU A 145 -3.66 16.50 4.20
CA LEU A 145 -3.66 15.30 3.41
C LEU A 145 -2.39 14.50 3.67
N VAL A 146 -2.57 13.37 4.34
CA VAL A 146 -1.49 12.41 4.58
C VAL A 146 -0.98 11.87 3.26
N ARG A 147 0.33 11.90 3.08
CA ARG A 147 1.05 11.29 1.96
C ARG A 147 1.46 9.88 2.34
N TRP A 148 1.53 8.97 1.38
CA TRP A 148 1.91 7.58 1.61
C TRP A 148 2.98 7.12 0.64
N HIS A 149 3.71 6.08 1.01
CA HIS A 149 4.62 5.39 0.12
C HIS A 149 3.83 4.40 -0.75
N PRO A 150 3.91 4.46 -2.09
CA PRO A 150 3.31 3.45 -2.94
C PRO A 150 3.94 2.07 -2.68
N MET A 151 3.12 1.04 -2.48
CA MET A 151 3.55 -0.35 -2.25
C MET A 151 2.82 -1.29 -3.22
N LYS A 152 3.34 -2.51 -3.41
CA LYS A 152 2.63 -3.57 -4.16
C LYS A 152 1.47 -4.16 -3.30
N PRO A 153 0.43 -4.77 -3.92
CA PRO A 153 -0.71 -5.40 -3.21
C PRO A 153 -0.36 -6.42 -2.13
N MET A 154 -1.31 -6.56 -1.19
CA MET A 154 -1.06 -6.86 0.22
C MET A 154 -0.56 -8.26 0.57
N ALA A 155 -0.74 -9.26 -0.29
CA ALA A 155 -0.44 -10.65 0.07
C ALA A 155 1.02 -10.90 0.48
N GLU A 156 1.96 -10.02 0.07
CA GLU A 156 3.39 -10.09 0.40
C GLU A 156 3.99 -8.71 0.78
N SER A 157 3.14 -7.71 1.04
CA SER A 157 3.56 -6.29 1.03
C SER A 157 4.39 -5.85 2.24
N CYS A 158 4.10 -6.36 3.44
CA CYS A 158 4.82 -5.97 4.66
C CYS A 158 6.25 -6.54 4.66
N GLU A 159 6.40 -7.77 4.18
CA GLU A 159 7.69 -8.50 4.11
C GLU A 159 8.67 -7.89 3.11
N ALA A 160 8.18 -7.12 2.14
CA ALA A 160 9.01 -6.39 1.19
C ALA A 160 9.98 -5.42 1.90
N CYS A 161 9.61 -4.92 3.08
CA CYS A 161 10.46 -4.05 3.89
C CYS A 161 10.80 -4.64 5.27
N HIS A 162 9.85 -5.31 5.92
CA HIS A 162 10.04 -5.89 7.25
C HIS A 162 10.52 -7.34 7.18
N ARG A 163 11.68 -7.65 7.78
CA ARG A 163 12.14 -9.04 7.94
C ARG A 163 11.41 -9.70 9.11
N MET A 164 10.27 -10.33 8.82
CA MET A 164 9.43 -10.94 9.87
C MET A 164 10.07 -12.15 10.56
N SER A 165 11.03 -12.80 9.91
CA SER A 165 11.82 -13.89 10.50
C SER A 165 12.76 -13.43 11.61
N ASP A 166 13.15 -12.14 11.60
CA ASP A 166 14.09 -11.55 12.57
C ASP A 166 13.36 -10.90 13.77
N MET A 167 12.03 -11.04 13.84
CA MET A 167 11.20 -10.45 14.90
C MET A 167 11.52 -11.09 16.25
N PRO A 168 11.97 -10.31 17.26
CA PRO A 168 12.18 -10.86 18.59
C PRO A 168 10.85 -11.30 19.22
N ALA A 169 10.90 -12.38 20.00
CA ALA A 169 9.78 -12.76 20.85
C ALA A 169 9.49 -11.62 21.84
N GLY A 170 8.24 -11.13 21.90
CA GLY A 170 7.84 -10.06 22.82
C GLY A 170 7.12 -8.87 22.22
N GLY A 171 6.85 -8.86 20.90
CA GLY A 171 5.97 -7.86 20.29
C GLY A 171 6.62 -6.49 20.02
N VAL A 172 7.94 -6.41 20.10
CA VAL A 172 8.70 -5.22 19.65
C VAL A 172 9.00 -5.37 18.17
N TRP A 173 8.44 -4.48 17.36
CA TRP A 173 8.74 -4.42 15.93
C TRP A 173 10.05 -3.69 15.71
N PRO A 174 11.10 -4.37 15.18
CA PRO A 174 12.36 -3.71 14.91
C PRO A 174 12.18 -2.70 13.77
N ARG A 175 12.98 -1.64 13.82
CA ARG A 175 13.09 -0.72 12.68
C ARG A 175 13.48 -1.49 11.43
N VAL A 176 12.94 -1.07 10.29
CA VAL A 176 13.34 -1.58 8.99
C VAL A 176 14.86 -1.40 8.85
N PRO A 177 15.64 -2.44 8.47
CA PRO A 177 17.09 -2.39 8.42
C PRO A 177 17.57 -1.58 7.20
N THR A 178 17.48 -0.25 7.27
CA THR A 178 17.82 0.66 6.16
C THR A 178 19.33 0.77 5.94
N PRO A 179 19.80 0.98 4.71
CA PRO A 179 19.03 1.33 3.51
C PRO A 179 18.56 0.14 2.66
N ASP A 180 18.94 -1.10 2.98
CA ASP A 180 18.80 -2.25 2.07
C ASP A 180 17.38 -2.42 1.49
N PRO A 181 16.29 -2.37 2.27
CA PRO A 181 14.95 -2.56 1.72
C PRO A 181 14.52 -1.44 0.77
N CYS A 182 15.03 -0.22 0.96
CA CYS A 182 14.75 0.92 0.09
C CYS A 182 15.45 0.73 -1.27
N LEU A 183 16.66 0.18 -1.26
CA LEU A 183 17.47 -0.07 -2.45
C LEU A 183 16.91 -1.18 -3.36
N SER A 184 15.92 -1.95 -2.87
CA SER A 184 15.17 -2.89 -3.70
C SER A 184 14.37 -2.20 -4.81
N CYS A 185 13.99 -0.93 -4.61
CA CYS A 185 13.18 -0.15 -5.54
C CYS A 185 13.84 1.18 -5.95
N HIS A 186 14.69 1.77 -5.11
CA HIS A 186 15.37 3.05 -5.37
C HIS A 186 16.85 2.85 -5.70
N GLY A 187 17.37 3.59 -6.70
CA GLY A 187 18.77 3.51 -7.09
C GLY A 187 19.73 4.14 -6.06
N PRO A 188 20.89 3.52 -5.77
CA PRO A 188 21.80 3.97 -4.70
C PRO A 188 22.38 5.37 -4.96
N VAL A 189 22.77 5.67 -6.19
CA VAL A 189 23.40 6.96 -6.57
C VAL A 189 22.51 8.15 -6.23
N GLN A 190 21.20 8.04 -6.48
CA GLN A 190 20.26 9.13 -6.20
C GLN A 190 20.04 9.31 -4.70
N LEU A 191 19.99 8.21 -3.96
CA LEU A 191 19.81 8.22 -2.52
C LEU A 191 21.04 8.81 -1.82
N GLU A 192 22.25 8.41 -2.22
CA GLU A 192 23.51 8.96 -1.72
C GLU A 192 23.62 10.46 -1.99
N ALA A 193 23.29 10.93 -3.19
CA ALA A 193 23.38 12.35 -3.53
C ALA A 193 22.46 13.24 -2.66
N ILE A 194 21.25 12.78 -2.34
CA ILE A 194 20.29 13.51 -1.50
C ILE A 194 20.68 13.45 -0.02
N HIS A 195 21.23 12.32 0.43
CA HIS A 195 21.52 12.07 1.84
C HIS A 195 23.01 12.21 2.24
N ALA A 196 23.87 12.70 1.35
CA ALA A 196 25.30 12.85 1.59
C ALA A 196 25.61 13.69 2.84
N HIS A 197 24.82 14.73 3.10
CA HIS A 197 24.96 15.58 4.29
C HIS A 197 24.47 14.90 5.59
N PRO A 198 23.25 14.33 5.66
CA PRO A 198 22.74 13.70 6.88
C PRO A 198 23.40 12.35 7.26
N MET A 199 23.94 11.57 6.32
CA MET A 199 24.37 10.18 6.60
C MET A 199 25.69 10.03 7.39
N GLU A 200 26.49 11.09 7.55
CA GLU A 200 27.76 10.98 8.31
C GLU A 200 27.52 10.65 9.81
N HIS A 201 26.34 10.99 10.33
CA HIS A 201 25.96 10.74 11.73
C HIS A 201 24.60 10.04 11.91
N LEU A 202 23.83 9.85 10.83
CA LEU A 202 22.51 9.22 10.88
C LEU A 202 22.55 7.85 10.21
N HIS A 203 22.29 6.82 11.02
CA HIS A 203 22.33 5.42 10.57
C HIS A 203 20.95 4.87 10.17
N HIS A 204 19.86 5.59 10.42
CA HIS A 204 18.50 5.10 10.20
C HIS A 204 17.64 6.11 9.43
N CYS A 205 17.08 5.69 8.29
CA CYS A 205 16.20 6.58 7.50
C CYS A 205 14.96 7.01 8.31
N GLN A 206 14.53 6.20 9.28
CA GLN A 206 13.36 6.47 10.12
C GLN A 206 13.59 7.56 11.18
N ASP A 207 14.82 8.04 11.34
CA ASP A 207 15.08 9.22 12.16
C ASP A 207 14.42 10.47 11.55
N CYS A 208 14.29 10.47 10.22
CA CYS A 208 13.70 11.57 9.46
C CYS A 208 12.36 11.18 8.80
N HIS A 209 12.20 9.92 8.39
CA HIS A 209 11.08 9.47 7.56
C HIS A 209 10.08 8.56 8.30
N HIS A 210 8.79 8.73 8.00
CA HIS A 210 7.75 7.76 8.36
C HIS A 210 7.30 7.01 7.11
N MET A 211 7.86 5.81 6.90
CA MET A 211 7.93 5.17 5.58
C MET A 211 6.59 4.62 5.06
N HIS A 212 5.58 4.46 5.91
CA HIS A 212 4.23 4.11 5.45
C HIS A 212 3.50 5.36 4.95
N ALA A 213 3.39 6.35 5.84
CA ALA A 213 2.67 7.58 5.54
C ALA A 213 3.07 8.72 6.46
N ALA A 214 3.22 9.93 5.93
CA ALA A 214 3.53 11.11 6.72
C ALA A 214 2.81 12.36 6.18
N PRO A 215 2.55 13.37 7.04
CA PRO A 215 1.91 14.60 6.60
C PRO A 215 2.85 15.48 5.76
N TYR A 216 4.16 15.31 5.89
CA TYR A 216 5.15 16.16 5.22
C TYR A 216 5.67 15.54 3.91
N LYS A 217 6.09 16.42 2.99
CA LYS A 217 6.69 16.01 1.70
C LYS A 217 7.87 15.07 1.95
N HIS A 218 8.11 14.15 1.01
CA HIS A 218 9.13 13.09 1.14
C HIS A 218 8.95 12.20 2.37
N LEU A 219 7.73 12.11 2.90
CA LEU A 219 7.39 11.29 4.07
C LEU A 219 8.17 11.68 5.34
N LEU A 220 8.52 12.96 5.50
CA LEU A 220 9.22 13.41 6.70
C LEU A 220 8.30 13.35 7.94
N THR A 221 8.89 13.19 9.12
CA THR A 221 8.17 13.19 10.41
C THR A 221 7.87 14.60 10.92
N LYS A 222 8.60 15.61 10.42
CA LYS A 222 8.48 17.04 10.77
C LYS A 222 8.79 17.93 9.55
N PRO A 223 8.45 19.22 9.57
CA PRO A 223 8.97 20.18 8.60
C PRO A 223 10.50 20.18 8.61
N ILE A 224 11.13 20.32 7.44
CA ILE A 224 12.58 20.12 7.27
C ILE A 224 13.42 20.96 8.26
N ARG A 225 13.09 22.24 8.44
CA ARG A 225 13.82 23.14 9.36
C ARG A 225 13.74 22.67 10.81
N GLU A 226 12.54 22.27 11.24
CA GLU A 226 12.32 21.75 12.60
C GLU A 226 13.06 20.42 12.78
N LEU A 227 13.04 19.55 11.78
CA LEU A 227 13.74 18.28 11.79
C LEU A 227 15.25 18.48 11.98
N CYS A 228 15.88 19.37 11.22
CA CYS A 228 17.30 19.69 11.38
C CYS A 228 17.62 20.22 12.79
N SER A 229 16.74 21.08 13.34
CA SER A 229 16.91 21.68 14.66
C SER A 229 16.81 20.69 15.82
N THR A 230 16.29 19.48 15.58
CA THR A 230 16.24 18.44 16.62
C THR A 230 17.64 18.00 17.06
N CYS A 231 18.61 18.00 16.14
CA CYS A 231 20.01 17.67 16.41
C CYS A 231 20.91 18.91 16.42
N HIS A 232 20.63 19.90 15.57
CA HIS A 232 21.41 21.14 15.49
C HIS A 232 20.74 22.27 16.28
N GLN A 233 20.92 22.23 17.59
CA GLN A 233 20.57 23.34 18.47
C GLN A 233 21.63 24.44 18.29
N SER A 234 21.17 25.63 17.92
CA SER A 234 21.96 26.81 17.52
C SER A 234 23.20 27.09 18.37
#